data_AF-A0A2M9PGR9-F1
#
_entry.id   AF-A0A2M9PGR9-F1
#
_cell.length_a   1.000
_cell.length_b   1.000
_cell.length_c   1.000
_cell.angle_alpha   90.00
_cell.angle_beta   90.00
_cell.angle_gamma   90.00
#
_symmetry.space_group_name_H-M   'P 1'
#
loop_
_entity.id
_entity.type
_entity.pdbx_description
1 polymer ?
#
loop_
_entity_poly.entity_id
_entity_poly.type
_entity_poly.pdbx_seq_one_letter_code
_entity_poly.pdbx_strand_id
1 'polypeptide(L)'
;VFVSNVLLYADTGYFTTAAATLPLLHTWSLAIEEQFYIFWPIVLLLAIRFGRRATLMAVLGLCTLSLAASQWMVVRDPSAAFYLIPFRTWELGLGGILAILHLNQPATVRRDGAGFALVRNLLAAAGLGAILACVCTYRQPIVFPGLSALPPTLGTVAVIAAGSGAFVNRMLALPPVRFLGRISYSLYLWHWPVIVFSQRGLFLPETPSVIAGQIVVSIGLAWISYELVETRLRAVLARQDASAVLRRAGVAMAASALVSLTILRFDGFARRYNDDQLALASILDRDQEKACRRGTCFVVEAGDRFDKDACLASDGARPSLLLAGDSVAAHLSPGLAAVATDYDLDQATMVGCRPYLGNDPRLSCSRFFDTLLDEWVPQKRPDLLLLAGNWIASDAEPLRGTLEKLAASHQATVVVGPMPQYDSSPPRLLSFGTGPDRAARARAALNENLWRIDAEIGEVARSTGAFYISLLDMLCPSGECPTYARPNVPLQFDYVHLTTEGSEVVVGKMMERITALRRGEVSSAVASP
;
A
#
# COMPACT_ATOMS: atom_id res chain seq x y z
N VAL A 1 8.41 -17.27 7.24
CA VAL A 1 7.16 -17.86 6.69
C VAL A 1 6.07 -17.93 7.75
N PHE A 2 6.21 -18.68 8.84
CA PHE A 2 5.14 -18.86 9.85
C PHE A 2 4.57 -17.61 10.53
N VAL A 3 5.29 -16.48 10.48
CA VAL A 3 4.90 -15.21 11.12
C VAL A 3 5.03 -14.01 10.17
N SER A 4 5.20 -14.22 8.86
CA SER A 4 5.41 -13.10 7.92
C SER A 4 4.19 -12.19 7.85
N ASN A 5 2.97 -12.71 8.07
CA ASN A 5 1.77 -11.89 8.17
C ASN A 5 1.78 -10.93 9.36
N VAL A 6 2.32 -11.34 10.52
CA VAL A 6 2.46 -10.46 11.70
C VAL A 6 3.54 -9.41 11.48
N LEU A 7 4.67 -9.80 10.87
CA LEU A 7 5.72 -8.86 10.51
C LEU A 7 5.19 -7.80 9.54
N LEU A 8 4.50 -8.22 8.48
CA LEU A 8 3.95 -7.31 7.47
C LEU A 8 2.82 -6.43 8.03
N TYR A 9 2.08 -6.89 9.04
CA TYR A 9 1.15 -6.05 9.80
C TYR A 9 1.88 -5.01 10.66
N ALA A 10 2.95 -5.41 11.35
CA ALA A 10 3.74 -4.49 12.16
C ALA A 10 4.51 -3.45 11.32
N ASP A 11 4.84 -3.80 10.07
CA ASP A 11 5.61 -2.98 9.13
C ASP A 11 4.72 -2.13 8.20
N THR A 12 3.43 -1.95 8.51
CA THR A 12 2.53 -1.06 7.74
C THR A 12 2.68 0.43 8.06
N GLY A 13 3.84 0.87 8.57
CA GLY A 13 4.09 2.29 8.86
C GLY A 13 3.92 3.16 7.60
N TYR A 14 3.52 4.42 7.77
CA TYR A 14 3.12 5.30 6.66
C TYR A 14 4.24 5.53 5.61
N PHE A 15 5.51 5.52 6.02
CA PHE A 15 6.67 5.64 5.13
C PHE A 15 7.46 4.34 4.92
N THR A 16 6.91 3.17 5.28
CA THR A 16 7.61 1.91 4.99
C THR A 16 7.62 1.65 3.49
N THR A 17 8.61 0.89 3.02
CA THR A 17 8.70 0.52 1.60
C THR A 17 7.34 0.01 1.13
N ALA A 18 6.74 0.69 0.14
CA ALA A 18 5.40 0.36 -0.33
C ALA A 18 5.25 -1.16 -0.44
N ALA A 19 4.26 -1.75 0.22
CA ALA A 19 4.14 -3.20 0.41
C ALA A 19 4.32 -3.97 -0.92
N ALA A 20 3.84 -3.40 -2.03
CA ALA A 20 3.99 -3.89 -3.40
C ALA A 20 5.45 -4.12 -3.87
N THR A 21 6.44 -3.61 -3.14
CA THR A 21 7.86 -3.62 -3.49
C THR A 21 8.65 -4.68 -2.76
N LEU A 22 8.04 -5.35 -1.78
CA LEU A 22 8.65 -6.42 -1.01
C LEU A 22 8.62 -7.72 -1.84
N PRO A 23 9.78 -8.29 -2.22
CA PRO A 23 9.83 -9.50 -3.06
C PRO A 23 9.15 -10.72 -2.43
N LEU A 24 8.99 -10.72 -1.11
CA LEU A 24 8.37 -11.80 -0.35
C LEU A 24 7.01 -11.41 0.25
N LEU A 25 6.39 -10.32 -0.23
CA LEU A 25 5.09 -9.84 0.29
C LEU A 25 4.08 -10.97 0.32
N HIS A 26 3.85 -11.61 -0.83
CA HIS A 26 2.84 -12.65 -1.03
C HIS A 26 2.86 -13.73 0.08
N THR A 27 4.02 -14.04 0.68
CA THR A 27 4.16 -15.06 1.74
C THR A 27 3.30 -14.82 2.99
N TRP A 28 2.68 -13.65 3.17
CA TRP A 28 1.73 -13.41 4.26
C TRP A 28 0.56 -14.41 4.24
N SER A 29 0.02 -14.76 3.06
CA SER A 29 -1.13 -15.66 3.01
C SER A 29 -0.71 -17.11 3.30
N LEU A 30 0.52 -17.49 2.93
CA LEU A 30 1.12 -18.76 3.33
C LEU A 30 1.28 -18.85 4.85
N ALA A 31 1.65 -17.75 5.53
CA ALA A 31 1.73 -17.74 6.99
C ALA A 31 0.39 -18.06 7.65
N ILE A 32 -0.71 -17.50 7.12
CA ILE A 32 -2.07 -17.76 7.61
C ILE A 32 -2.43 -19.23 7.40
N GLU A 33 -2.12 -19.80 6.24
CA GLU A 33 -2.36 -21.21 5.93
C GLU A 33 -1.60 -22.15 6.88
N GLU A 34 -0.31 -21.90 7.10
CA GLU A 34 0.52 -22.68 8.03
C GLU A 34 0.02 -22.56 9.48
N GLN A 35 -0.33 -21.35 9.93
CA GLN A 35 -0.95 -21.13 11.24
C GLN A 35 -2.26 -21.92 11.35
N PHE A 36 -3.11 -21.87 10.33
CA PHE A 36 -4.35 -22.64 10.28
C PHE A 36 -4.05 -24.15 10.39
N TYR A 37 -3.06 -24.69 9.67
CA TYR A 37 -2.70 -26.10 9.74
C TYR A 37 -2.11 -26.54 11.08
N ILE A 38 -1.55 -25.62 11.87
CA ILE A 38 -1.11 -25.89 13.24
C ILE A 38 -2.30 -25.93 14.20
N PHE A 39 -3.18 -24.93 14.15
CA PHE A 39 -4.28 -24.78 15.12
C PHE A 39 -5.50 -25.63 14.81
N TRP A 40 -5.84 -25.82 13.53
CA TRP A 40 -7.04 -26.52 13.09
C TRP A 40 -7.13 -27.97 13.56
N PRO A 41 -6.05 -28.80 13.48
CA PRO A 41 -6.08 -30.15 14.01
C PRO A 41 -6.38 -30.18 15.51
N ILE A 42 -5.86 -29.22 16.29
CA ILE A 42 -6.15 -29.12 17.72
C ILE A 42 -7.64 -28.85 17.93
N VAL A 43 -8.21 -27.86 17.23
CA VAL A 43 -9.64 -27.55 17.28
C VAL A 43 -10.49 -28.78 16.95
N LEU A 44 -10.14 -29.52 15.89
CA LEU A 44 -10.85 -30.72 15.50
C LEU A 44 -10.71 -31.85 16.54
N LEU A 45 -9.51 -32.12 17.05
CA LEU A 45 -9.29 -33.13 18.09
C LEU A 45 -10.10 -32.81 19.36
N LEU A 46 -10.20 -31.52 19.70
CA LEU A 46 -11.01 -31.08 20.82
C LEU A 46 -12.53 -31.25 20.56
N ALA A 47 -12.98 -31.06 19.32
CA ALA A 47 -14.40 -31.08 18.99
C ALA A 47 -14.94 -32.49 18.66
N ILE A 48 -14.12 -33.34 18.04
CA ILE A 48 -14.50 -34.68 17.55
C ILE A 48 -14.96 -35.59 18.69
N ARG A 49 -14.42 -35.43 19.90
CA ARG A 49 -14.83 -36.21 21.08
C ARG A 49 -16.32 -36.04 21.44
N PHE A 50 -16.95 -34.97 20.98
CA PHE A 50 -18.37 -34.66 21.21
C PHE A 50 -19.27 -35.10 20.05
N GLY A 51 -18.71 -35.81 19.06
CA GLY A 51 -19.41 -36.32 17.89
C GLY A 51 -19.51 -35.31 16.74
N ARG A 52 -19.94 -35.82 15.58
CA ARG A 52 -19.95 -35.09 14.30
C ARG A 52 -20.78 -33.80 14.34
N ARG A 53 -21.97 -33.83 14.97
CA ARG A 53 -22.86 -32.67 15.04
C ARG A 53 -22.25 -31.55 15.90
N ALA A 54 -21.69 -31.89 17.06
CA ALA A 54 -21.01 -30.93 17.90
C ALA A 54 -19.77 -30.34 17.20
N THR A 55 -19.01 -31.17 16.50
CA THR A 55 -17.86 -30.72 15.68
C THR A 55 -18.29 -29.72 14.60
N LEU A 56 -19.34 -30.05 13.85
CA LEU A 56 -19.88 -29.17 12.82
C LEU A 56 -20.36 -27.83 13.39
N MET A 57 -21.09 -27.85 14.52
CA MET A 57 -21.58 -26.63 15.17
C MET A 57 -20.44 -25.78 15.73
N ALA A 58 -19.41 -26.40 16.31
CA ALA A 58 -18.24 -25.70 16.82
C ALA A 58 -17.47 -25.01 15.68
N VAL A 59 -17.22 -25.73 14.59
CA VAL A 59 -16.57 -25.17 13.40
C VAL A 59 -17.40 -24.06 12.77
N LEU A 60 -18.71 -24.27 12.61
CA LEU A 60 -19.62 -23.25 12.07
C LEU A 60 -19.62 -22.00 12.96
N GLY A 61 -19.68 -22.17 14.29
CA GLY A 61 -19.58 -21.07 15.25
C GLY A 61 -18.27 -20.30 15.12
N LEU A 62 -17.15 -20.99 14.96
CA LEU A 62 -15.83 -20.37 14.76
C LEU A 62 -15.76 -19.59 13.44
N CYS A 63 -16.29 -20.16 12.34
CA CYS A 63 -16.36 -19.47 11.05
C CYS A 63 -17.25 -18.22 11.13
N THR A 64 -18.44 -18.32 11.74
CA THR A 64 -19.34 -17.17 11.89
C THR A 64 -18.72 -16.08 12.74
N LEU A 65 -18.06 -16.44 13.85
CA LEU A 65 -17.35 -15.48 14.70
C LEU A 65 -16.20 -14.80 13.95
N SER A 66 -15.40 -15.58 13.20
CA SER A 66 -14.30 -15.06 12.40
C SER A 66 -14.78 -14.13 11.28
N LEU A 67 -15.89 -14.45 10.60
CA LEU A 67 -16.50 -13.57 9.60
C LEU A 67 -17.04 -12.28 10.22
N ALA A 68 -17.74 -12.37 11.36
CA ALA A 68 -18.24 -11.19 12.07
C ALA A 68 -17.09 -10.28 12.54
N ALA A 69 -16.02 -10.88 13.07
CA ALA A 69 -14.81 -10.15 13.44
C ALA A 69 -14.14 -9.51 12.22
N SER A 70 -14.09 -10.21 11.08
CA SER A 70 -13.56 -9.70 9.81
C SER A 70 -14.31 -8.45 9.35
N GLN A 71 -15.65 -8.50 9.34
CA GLN A 71 -16.49 -7.37 8.96
C GLN A 71 -16.39 -6.20 9.96
N TRP A 72 -16.19 -6.48 11.24
CA TRP A 72 -16.02 -5.45 12.27
C TRP A 72 -14.65 -4.76 12.19
N MET A 73 -13.59 -5.53 11.86
CA MET A 73 -12.21 -5.03 11.83
C MET A 73 -11.88 -4.33 10.52
N VAL A 74 -12.46 -4.75 9.39
CA VAL A 74 -12.17 -4.14 8.07
C VAL A 74 -12.49 -2.64 8.00
N VAL A 75 -13.35 -2.14 8.89
CA VAL A 75 -13.68 -0.70 9.00
C VAL A 75 -12.80 0.03 10.01
N ARG A 76 -12.24 -0.67 11.00
CA ARG A 76 -11.46 -0.07 12.10
C ARG A 76 -9.96 -0.08 11.84
N ASP A 77 -9.46 -1.22 11.39
CA ASP A 77 -8.07 -1.45 11.04
C ASP A 77 -8.07 -2.46 9.89
N PRO A 78 -8.16 -1.95 8.63
CA PRO A 78 -8.16 -2.77 7.43
C PRO A 78 -6.91 -3.65 7.32
N SER A 79 -5.76 -3.18 7.81
CA SER A 79 -4.49 -3.93 7.77
C SER A 79 -4.54 -5.17 8.65
N ALA A 80 -5.06 -5.05 9.88
CA ALA A 80 -5.28 -6.19 10.75
C ALA A 80 -6.27 -7.18 10.14
N ALA A 81 -7.42 -6.69 9.64
CA ALA A 81 -8.42 -7.52 8.97
C ALA A 81 -7.84 -8.27 7.77
N PHE A 82 -6.86 -7.66 7.09
CA PHE A 82 -6.21 -8.23 5.93
C PHE A 82 -5.17 -9.31 6.30
N TYR A 83 -4.27 -9.04 7.25
CA TYR A 83 -3.10 -9.89 7.54
C TYR A 83 -3.30 -10.91 8.68
N LEU A 84 -4.21 -10.66 9.63
CA LEU A 84 -4.30 -11.49 10.84
C LEU A 84 -5.29 -12.66 10.70
N ILE A 85 -4.86 -13.83 11.19
CA ILE A 85 -5.63 -15.09 11.10
C ILE A 85 -7.05 -15.05 11.69
N PRO A 86 -7.35 -14.34 12.81
CA PRO A 86 -8.70 -14.36 13.39
C PRO A 86 -9.77 -13.85 12.42
N PHE A 87 -9.41 -13.00 11.47
CA PHE A 87 -10.32 -12.37 10.51
C PHE A 87 -10.40 -13.11 9.16
N ARG A 88 -9.61 -14.18 8.99
CA ARG A 88 -9.44 -14.96 7.76
C ARG A 88 -9.78 -16.44 7.92
N THR A 89 -9.79 -16.93 9.16
CA THR A 89 -10.00 -18.35 9.49
C THR A 89 -11.27 -18.94 8.86
N TRP A 90 -12.35 -18.15 8.76
CA TRP A 90 -13.61 -18.60 8.17
C TRP A 90 -13.48 -19.01 6.70
N GLU A 91 -12.57 -18.42 5.92
CA GLU A 91 -12.37 -18.72 4.49
C GLU A 91 -11.92 -20.18 4.31
N LEU A 92 -10.87 -20.58 5.05
CA LEU A 92 -10.36 -21.96 5.09
C LEU A 92 -11.32 -22.91 5.83
N GLY A 93 -11.95 -22.41 6.90
CA GLY A 93 -12.89 -23.15 7.72
C GLY A 93 -14.12 -23.64 6.95
N LEU A 94 -14.60 -22.90 5.95
CA LEU A 94 -15.67 -23.35 5.05
C LEU A 94 -15.29 -24.61 4.27
N GLY A 95 -14.04 -24.73 3.83
CA GLY A 95 -13.50 -25.97 3.26
C GLY A 95 -13.49 -27.12 4.26
N GLY A 96 -13.14 -26.84 5.52
CA GLY A 96 -13.23 -27.79 6.63
C GLY A 96 -14.67 -28.27 6.92
N ILE A 97 -15.65 -27.36 6.89
CA ILE A 97 -17.08 -27.70 6.99
C ILE A 97 -17.47 -28.64 5.86
N LEU A 98 -17.10 -28.30 4.62
CA LEU A 98 -17.39 -29.12 3.45
C LEU A 98 -16.82 -30.54 3.62
N ALA A 99 -15.60 -30.66 4.14
CA ALA A 99 -14.99 -31.96 4.45
C ALA A 99 -15.81 -32.75 5.49
N ILE A 100 -16.20 -32.13 6.61
CA ILE A 100 -17.01 -32.78 7.67
C ILE A 100 -18.38 -33.24 7.14
N LEU A 101 -19.00 -32.46 6.25
CA LEU A 101 -20.27 -32.82 5.61
C LEU A 101 -20.14 -34.03 4.67
N HIS A 102 -18.94 -34.26 4.11
CA HIS A 102 -18.64 -35.40 3.24
C HIS A 102 -18.08 -36.62 3.97
N LEU A 103 -17.61 -36.48 5.22
CA LEU A 103 -17.21 -37.63 6.04
C LEU A 103 -18.36 -38.63 6.20
N ASN A 104 -18.08 -39.91 5.97
CA ASN A 104 -18.99 -41.05 6.09
C ASN A 104 -20.18 -41.09 5.11
N GLN A 105 -20.11 -40.41 3.97
CA GLN A 105 -21.06 -40.68 2.88
C GLN A 105 -20.73 -42.05 2.27
N PRO A 106 -21.66 -43.03 2.28
CA PRO A 106 -21.43 -44.33 1.67
C PRO A 106 -21.11 -44.16 0.19
N ALA A 107 -20.13 -44.91 -0.35
CA ALA A 107 -19.80 -44.87 -1.78
C ALA A 107 -21.01 -45.20 -2.68
N THR A 108 -22.02 -45.86 -2.13
CA THR A 108 -23.31 -46.20 -2.77
C THR A 108 -24.33 -45.05 -2.80
N VAL A 109 -24.14 -43.99 -1.99
CA VAL A 109 -24.88 -42.73 -2.04
C VAL A 109 -24.09 -41.69 -2.85
N ARG A 110 -23.24 -42.13 -3.78
CA ARG A 110 -22.83 -41.26 -4.89
C ARG A 110 -24.10 -41.01 -5.70
N ARG A 111 -24.62 -39.79 -5.54
CA ARG A 111 -25.81 -39.26 -6.21
C ARG A 111 -25.54 -39.13 -7.72
N ASP A 112 -25.46 -40.28 -8.38
CA ASP A 112 -25.14 -40.44 -9.81
C ASP A 112 -26.41 -40.55 -10.67
N GLY A 113 -27.59 -40.38 -10.07
CA GLY A 113 -28.86 -40.29 -10.81
C GLY A 113 -28.94 -38.99 -11.64
N ALA A 114 -29.58 -39.08 -12.82
CA ALA A 114 -29.69 -37.99 -13.79
C ALA A 114 -30.22 -36.65 -13.20
N GLY A 115 -31.12 -36.71 -12.20
CA GLY A 115 -31.65 -35.52 -11.51
C GLY A 115 -30.59 -34.73 -10.71
N PHE A 116 -29.56 -35.40 -10.18
CA PHE A 116 -28.47 -34.74 -9.45
C PHE A 116 -27.41 -34.14 -10.38
N ALA A 117 -27.34 -34.59 -11.63
CA ALA A 117 -26.40 -34.03 -12.61
C ALA A 117 -26.71 -32.55 -12.89
N LEU A 118 -27.99 -32.19 -13.03
CA LEU A 118 -28.41 -30.80 -13.23
C LEU A 118 -28.02 -29.92 -12.04
N VAL A 119 -28.32 -30.36 -10.82
CA VAL A 119 -27.99 -29.60 -9.59
C VAL A 119 -26.48 -29.38 -9.46
N ARG A 120 -25.67 -30.41 -9.74
CA ARG A 120 -24.20 -30.29 -9.72
C ARG A 120 -23.68 -29.31 -10.77
N ASN A 121 -24.24 -29.35 -11.99
CA ASN A 121 -23.87 -28.43 -13.05
C ASN A 121 -24.24 -26.99 -12.71
N LEU A 122 -25.45 -26.75 -12.21
CA LEU A 122 -25.90 -25.43 -11.77
C LEU A 122 -25.04 -24.91 -10.61
N LEU A 123 -24.73 -25.76 -9.63
CA LEU A 123 -23.89 -25.39 -8.49
C LEU A 123 -22.46 -25.03 -8.93
N ALA A 124 -21.84 -25.84 -9.79
CA ALA A 124 -20.50 -25.56 -10.32
C ALA A 124 -20.48 -24.30 -11.20
N ALA A 125 -21.49 -24.12 -12.06
CA ALA A 125 -21.59 -22.95 -12.94
C ALA A 125 -21.84 -21.67 -12.14
N ALA A 126 -22.73 -21.70 -11.14
CA ALA A 126 -22.96 -20.59 -10.23
C ALA A 126 -21.69 -20.26 -9.43
N GLY A 127 -20.98 -21.29 -8.94
CA GLY A 127 -19.74 -21.11 -8.20
C GLY A 127 -18.62 -20.49 -9.04
N LEU A 128 -18.38 -21.03 -10.24
CA LEU A 128 -17.41 -20.46 -11.17
C LEU A 128 -17.82 -19.06 -11.64
N GLY A 129 -19.11 -18.86 -11.91
CA GLY A 129 -19.67 -17.55 -12.28
C GLY A 129 -19.44 -16.50 -11.20
N ALA A 130 -19.64 -16.84 -9.91
CA ALA A 130 -19.35 -15.95 -8.79
C ALA A 130 -17.86 -15.58 -8.73
N ILE A 131 -16.95 -16.54 -8.91
CA ILE A 131 -15.50 -16.28 -8.94
C ILE A 131 -15.16 -15.34 -10.10
N LEU A 132 -15.62 -15.63 -11.31
CA LEU A 132 -15.35 -14.81 -12.50
C LEU A 132 -15.96 -13.41 -12.39
N ALA A 133 -17.16 -13.30 -11.80
CA ALA A 133 -17.77 -12.00 -11.53
C ALA A 133 -16.89 -11.16 -10.62
N CYS A 134 -16.33 -11.74 -9.54
CA CYS A 134 -15.39 -11.03 -8.67
C CYS A 134 -14.14 -10.57 -9.43
N VAL A 135 -13.54 -11.44 -10.25
CA VAL A 135 -12.35 -11.09 -11.07
C VAL A 135 -12.64 -9.90 -12.00
N CYS A 136 -13.83 -9.82 -12.60
CA CYS A 136 -14.16 -8.75 -13.54
C CYS A 136 -14.62 -7.45 -12.86
N THR A 137 -15.30 -7.54 -11.71
CA THR A 137 -16.00 -6.42 -11.08
C THR A 137 -15.28 -5.82 -9.88
N TYR A 138 -14.43 -6.58 -9.19
CA TYR A 138 -13.74 -6.07 -8.01
C TYR A 138 -12.63 -5.13 -8.48
N ARG A 139 -12.81 -3.85 -8.18
CA ARG A 139 -11.86 -2.77 -8.43
C ARG A 139 -11.59 -2.07 -7.10
N GLN A 140 -10.41 -1.50 -6.96
CA GLN A 140 -10.16 -0.62 -5.82
C GLN A 140 -10.88 0.73 -6.03
N PRO A 141 -11.43 1.36 -4.97
CA PRO A 141 -11.47 0.90 -3.58
C PRO A 141 -12.60 -0.11 -3.33
N ILE A 142 -12.28 -1.26 -2.73
CA ILE A 142 -13.26 -2.24 -2.25
C ILE A 142 -12.95 -2.57 -0.79
N VAL A 143 -13.99 -2.61 0.04
CA VAL A 143 -13.87 -3.05 1.44
C VAL A 143 -13.69 -4.56 1.45
N PHE A 144 -12.45 -5.03 1.67
CA PHE A 144 -12.06 -6.45 1.62
C PHE A 144 -11.14 -6.78 2.81
N PRO A 145 -11.26 -7.95 3.47
CA PRO A 145 -12.14 -9.08 3.13
C PRO A 145 -13.61 -8.91 3.50
N GLY A 146 -13.94 -8.83 4.79
CA GLY A 146 -15.33 -8.71 5.28
C GLY A 146 -16.34 -9.59 4.51
N LEU A 147 -17.51 -9.03 4.22
CA LEU A 147 -18.53 -9.69 3.42
C LEU A 147 -18.19 -9.81 1.92
N SER A 148 -17.29 -8.97 1.39
CA SER A 148 -16.91 -9.04 -0.03
C SER A 148 -16.05 -10.27 -0.36
N ALA A 149 -15.46 -10.93 0.63
CA ALA A 149 -14.81 -12.22 0.44
C ALA A 149 -15.81 -13.40 0.36
N LEU A 150 -17.11 -13.23 0.67
CA LEU A 150 -18.09 -14.31 0.63
C LEU A 150 -18.32 -14.88 -0.79
N PRO A 151 -18.56 -14.07 -1.83
CA PRO A 151 -18.83 -14.60 -3.17
C PRO A 151 -17.72 -15.50 -3.73
N PRO A 152 -16.42 -15.12 -3.72
CA PRO A 152 -15.37 -16.01 -4.24
C PRO A 152 -15.16 -17.25 -3.36
N THR A 153 -15.35 -17.13 -2.05
CA THR A 153 -15.17 -18.24 -1.10
C THR A 153 -16.29 -19.27 -1.22
N LEU A 154 -17.55 -18.83 -1.19
CA LEU A 154 -18.71 -19.71 -1.41
C LEU A 154 -18.74 -20.25 -2.83
N GLY A 155 -18.30 -19.47 -3.82
CA GLY A 155 -18.15 -19.94 -5.20
C GLY A 155 -17.15 -21.09 -5.30
N THR A 156 -16.02 -20.99 -4.59
CA THR A 156 -15.01 -22.06 -4.50
C THR A 156 -15.58 -23.31 -3.81
N VAL A 157 -16.27 -23.14 -2.68
CA VAL A 157 -16.97 -24.24 -1.98
C VAL A 157 -17.98 -24.92 -2.90
N ALA A 158 -18.76 -24.15 -3.67
CA ALA A 158 -19.75 -24.68 -4.61
C ALA A 158 -19.10 -25.50 -5.75
N VAL A 159 -18.00 -25.02 -6.33
CA VAL A 159 -17.24 -25.75 -7.35
C VAL A 159 -16.70 -27.07 -6.79
N ILE A 160 -16.11 -27.05 -5.58
CA ILE A 160 -15.57 -28.26 -4.94
C ILE A 160 -16.72 -29.24 -4.60
N ALA A 161 -17.81 -28.74 -4.00
CA ALA A 161 -18.97 -29.53 -3.61
C ALA A 161 -19.69 -30.18 -4.80
N ALA A 162 -19.67 -29.55 -5.97
CA ALA A 162 -20.24 -30.12 -7.19
C ALA A 162 -19.48 -31.39 -7.65
N GLY A 163 -18.20 -31.52 -7.32
CA GLY A 163 -17.38 -32.71 -7.60
C GLY A 163 -17.18 -33.00 -9.09
N SER A 164 -16.48 -34.10 -9.41
CA SER A 164 -15.99 -34.40 -10.77
C SER A 164 -17.04 -34.69 -11.85
N GLY A 165 -18.30 -34.91 -11.47
CA GLY A 165 -19.39 -35.20 -12.41
C GLY A 165 -19.99 -33.96 -13.06
N ALA A 166 -19.73 -32.75 -12.54
CA ALA A 166 -20.17 -31.52 -13.18
C ALA A 166 -19.36 -31.24 -14.47
N PHE A 167 -20.03 -30.78 -15.52
CA PHE A 167 -19.41 -30.38 -16.79
C PHE A 167 -18.32 -29.32 -16.59
N VAL A 168 -18.60 -28.29 -15.79
CA VAL A 168 -17.62 -27.25 -15.42
C VAL A 168 -16.36 -27.88 -14.81
N ASN A 169 -16.52 -28.81 -13.88
CA ASN A 169 -15.39 -29.47 -13.23
C ASN A 169 -14.61 -30.40 -14.19
N ARG A 170 -15.29 -30.99 -15.20
CA ARG A 170 -14.61 -31.73 -16.28
C ARG A 170 -13.76 -30.81 -17.15
N MET A 171 -14.22 -29.59 -17.44
CA MET A 171 -13.43 -28.57 -18.14
C MET A 171 -12.22 -28.13 -17.29
N LEU A 172 -12.42 -27.91 -15.98
CA LEU A 172 -11.33 -27.59 -15.06
C LEU A 172 -10.34 -28.77 -14.87
N ALA A 173 -10.75 -30.00 -15.23
CA ALA A 173 -9.91 -31.18 -15.23
C ALA A 173 -9.14 -31.41 -16.55
N LEU A 174 -9.19 -30.48 -17.51
CA LEU A 174 -8.39 -30.57 -18.73
C LEU A 174 -6.87 -30.56 -18.41
N PRO A 175 -6.03 -31.24 -19.19
CA PRO A 175 -4.60 -31.37 -18.90
C PRO A 175 -3.86 -30.05 -18.65
N PRO A 176 -4.08 -28.96 -19.43
CA PRO A 176 -3.41 -27.68 -19.18
C PRO A 176 -3.80 -27.05 -17.83
N VAL A 177 -5.08 -27.09 -17.47
CA VAL A 177 -5.57 -26.55 -16.19
C VAL A 177 -5.05 -27.36 -15.02
N ARG A 178 -5.02 -28.69 -15.16
CA ARG A 178 -4.43 -29.58 -14.15
C ARG A 178 -2.93 -29.40 -14.02
N PHE A 179 -2.22 -29.12 -15.12
CA PHE A 179 -0.79 -28.81 -15.09
C PHE A 179 -0.54 -27.56 -14.24
N LEU A 180 -1.28 -26.47 -14.49
CA LEU A 180 -1.20 -25.26 -13.67
C LEU A 180 -1.54 -25.56 -12.19
N GLY A 181 -2.57 -26.37 -11.94
CA GLY A 181 -2.92 -26.79 -10.58
C GLY A 181 -1.80 -27.57 -9.88
N ARG A 182 -1.07 -28.43 -10.60
CA ARG A 182 0.04 -29.22 -10.03
C ARG A 182 1.23 -28.36 -9.63
N ILE A 183 1.57 -27.35 -10.45
CA ILE A 183 2.69 -26.45 -10.16
C ILE A 183 2.28 -25.25 -9.30
N SER A 184 1.03 -25.18 -8.85
CA SER A 184 0.43 -23.98 -8.26
C SER A 184 1.18 -23.45 -7.02
N TYR A 185 1.68 -24.35 -6.15
CA TYR A 185 2.51 -23.96 -5.01
C TYR A 185 3.83 -23.31 -5.45
N SER A 186 4.58 -23.96 -6.35
CA SER A 186 5.81 -23.40 -6.91
C SER A 186 5.55 -22.09 -7.68
N LEU A 187 4.44 -21.99 -8.40
CA LEU A 187 4.03 -20.77 -9.11
C LEU A 187 3.73 -19.63 -8.15
N TYR A 188 3.02 -19.93 -7.06
CA TYR A 188 2.76 -18.97 -5.99
C TYR A 188 4.06 -18.43 -5.39
N LEU A 189 5.09 -19.25 -5.20
CA LEU A 189 6.39 -18.80 -4.68
C LEU A 189 7.18 -17.92 -5.67
N TRP A 190 7.12 -18.21 -6.98
CA TRP A 190 7.98 -17.55 -7.97
C TRP A 190 7.35 -16.34 -8.66
N HIS A 191 6.02 -16.30 -8.85
CA HIS A 191 5.38 -15.25 -9.65
C HIS A 191 5.64 -13.85 -9.09
N TRP A 192 5.51 -13.67 -7.78
CA TRP A 192 5.64 -12.36 -7.16
C TRP A 192 7.09 -11.84 -7.14
N PRO A 193 8.12 -12.64 -6.77
CA PRO A 193 9.51 -12.23 -6.96
C PRO A 193 9.83 -11.84 -8.40
N VAL A 194 9.33 -12.58 -9.40
CA VAL A 194 9.55 -12.23 -10.82
C VAL A 194 8.96 -10.86 -11.15
N ILE A 195 7.72 -10.60 -10.74
CA ILE A 195 7.07 -9.29 -10.92
C ILE A 195 7.88 -8.20 -10.23
N VAL A 196 8.17 -8.36 -8.93
CA VAL A 196 8.89 -7.35 -8.14
C VAL A 196 10.30 -7.10 -8.69
N PHE A 197 11.09 -8.13 -9.01
CA PHE A 197 12.45 -7.93 -9.52
C PHE A 197 12.47 -7.35 -10.94
N SER A 198 11.50 -7.67 -11.79
CA SER A 198 11.39 -7.06 -13.11
C SER A 198 11.11 -5.54 -13.02
N GLN A 199 10.25 -5.12 -12.08
CA GLN A 199 9.91 -3.71 -11.89
C GLN A 199 10.95 -2.96 -11.06
N ARG A 200 11.42 -3.55 -9.96
CA ARG A 200 12.26 -2.88 -8.95
C ARG A 200 13.74 -3.17 -9.07
N GLY A 201 14.12 -4.24 -9.77
CA GLY A 201 15.52 -4.59 -10.05
C GLY A 201 15.93 -4.20 -11.46
N LEU A 202 15.08 -4.51 -12.44
CA LEU A 202 15.35 -4.25 -13.86
C LEU A 202 14.68 -2.97 -14.39
N PHE A 203 13.79 -2.34 -13.63
CA PHE A 203 13.11 -1.10 -14.03
C PHE A 203 12.35 -1.24 -15.35
N LEU A 204 11.80 -2.43 -15.61
CA LEU A 204 11.01 -2.68 -16.80
C LEU A 204 9.64 -2.01 -16.68
N PRO A 205 9.14 -1.36 -17.76
CA PRO A 205 7.81 -0.76 -17.76
C PRO A 205 6.71 -1.82 -17.72
N GLU A 206 5.51 -1.45 -17.30
CA GLU A 206 4.34 -2.33 -17.24
C GLU A 206 3.65 -2.51 -18.61
N THR A 207 4.43 -2.77 -19.66
CA THR A 207 3.88 -3.01 -20.99
C THR A 207 3.29 -4.43 -21.09
N PRO A 208 2.32 -4.68 -21.99
CA PRO A 208 1.78 -6.02 -22.22
C PRO A 208 2.84 -7.08 -22.55
N SER A 209 3.93 -6.69 -23.22
CA SER A 209 5.05 -7.58 -23.53
C SER A 209 5.86 -7.96 -22.29
N VAL A 210 6.11 -7.03 -21.38
CA VAL A 210 6.80 -7.30 -20.10
C VAL A 210 5.92 -8.20 -19.23
N ILE A 211 4.62 -7.93 -19.13
CA ILE A 211 3.66 -8.75 -18.37
C ILE A 211 3.60 -10.18 -18.93
N ALA A 212 3.52 -10.34 -20.26
CA ALA A 212 3.58 -11.66 -20.89
C ALA A 212 4.90 -12.38 -20.57
N GLY A 213 6.03 -11.66 -20.61
CA GLY A 213 7.33 -12.16 -20.20
C GLY A 213 7.36 -12.63 -18.73
N GLN A 214 6.83 -11.84 -17.81
CA GLN A 214 6.71 -12.20 -16.39
C GLN A 214 5.92 -13.49 -16.20
N ILE A 215 4.79 -13.65 -16.89
CA ILE A 215 3.95 -14.86 -16.82
C ILE A 215 4.74 -16.08 -17.30
N VAL A 216 5.39 -15.97 -18.46
CA VAL A 216 6.17 -17.08 -19.05
C VAL A 216 7.34 -17.47 -18.14
N VAL A 217 8.10 -16.50 -17.65
CA VAL A 217 9.22 -16.74 -16.73
C VAL A 217 8.74 -17.36 -15.42
N SER A 218 7.63 -16.86 -14.87
CA SER A 218 7.05 -17.40 -13.62
C SER A 218 6.62 -18.86 -13.77
N ILE A 219 5.92 -19.20 -14.87
CA ILE A 219 5.52 -20.59 -15.16
C ILE A 219 6.76 -21.47 -15.39
N GLY A 220 7.76 -20.98 -16.12
CA GLY A 220 9.00 -21.71 -16.38
C GLY A 220 9.77 -22.03 -15.09
N LEU A 221 10.01 -21.02 -14.24
CA LEU A 221 10.67 -21.20 -12.95
C LEU A 221 9.85 -22.10 -12.01
N ALA A 222 8.53 -21.93 -11.99
CA ALA A 222 7.64 -22.77 -11.20
C ALA A 222 7.71 -24.24 -11.62
N TRP A 223 7.69 -24.52 -12.93
CA TRP A 223 7.79 -25.87 -13.45
C TRP A 223 9.15 -26.51 -13.14
N ILE A 224 10.25 -25.80 -13.33
CA ILE A 224 11.60 -26.25 -12.99
C ILE A 224 11.70 -26.55 -11.49
N SER A 225 11.22 -25.64 -10.65
CA SER A 225 11.17 -25.80 -9.19
C SER A 225 10.34 -27.02 -8.76
N TYR A 226 9.16 -27.19 -9.36
CA TYR A 226 8.27 -28.31 -9.08
C TYR A 226 8.91 -29.67 -9.44
N GLU A 227 9.55 -29.79 -10.59
CA GLU A 227 10.17 -31.05 -11.02
C GLU A 227 11.48 -31.35 -10.27
N LEU A 228 12.36 -30.35 -10.11
CA LEU A 228 13.70 -30.56 -9.57
C LEU A 228 13.75 -30.54 -8.04
N VAL A 229 12.92 -29.72 -7.40
CA VAL A 229 12.94 -29.56 -5.93
C VAL A 229 11.77 -30.32 -5.33
N GLU A 230 10.54 -29.94 -5.64
CA GLU A 230 9.35 -30.41 -4.93
C GLU A 230 9.12 -31.91 -5.14
N THR A 231 9.06 -32.38 -6.40
CA THR A 231 8.75 -33.77 -6.74
C THR A 231 9.86 -34.72 -6.28
N ARG A 232 11.13 -34.34 -6.47
CA ARG A 232 12.28 -35.15 -6.03
C ARG A 232 12.36 -35.24 -4.52
N LEU A 233 12.23 -34.12 -3.81
CA LEU A 233 12.29 -34.12 -2.35
C LEU A 233 11.12 -34.89 -1.75
N ARG A 234 9.91 -34.72 -2.29
CA ARG A 234 8.73 -35.50 -1.89
C ARG A 234 8.96 -37.01 -2.05
N ALA A 235 9.53 -37.44 -3.16
CA ALA A 235 9.86 -38.86 -3.40
C ALA A 235 10.91 -39.40 -2.43
N VAL A 236 11.92 -38.60 -2.07
CA VAL A 236 12.94 -38.97 -1.07
C VAL A 236 12.34 -39.05 0.34
N LEU A 237 11.56 -38.04 0.74
CA LEU A 237 10.95 -37.97 2.07
C LEU A 237 9.88 -39.04 2.29
N ALA A 238 9.13 -39.42 1.24
CA ALA A 238 8.13 -40.48 1.31
C ALA A 238 8.71 -41.86 1.67
N ARG A 239 10.03 -42.05 1.53
CA ARG A 239 10.74 -43.29 1.89
C ARG A 239 11.33 -43.26 3.31
N GLN A 240 11.19 -42.15 4.03
CA GLN A 240 11.74 -41.96 5.37
C GLN A 240 10.64 -42.13 6.42
N ASP A 241 11.02 -42.45 7.65
CA ASP A 241 10.10 -42.44 8.78
C ASP A 241 9.81 -41.01 9.25
N ALA A 242 8.72 -40.83 9.98
CA ALA A 242 8.32 -39.51 10.46
C ALA A 242 9.40 -38.85 11.33
N SER A 243 10.14 -39.63 12.12
CA SER A 243 11.19 -39.10 13.00
C SER A 243 12.36 -38.50 12.21
N ALA A 244 12.83 -39.17 11.14
CA ALA A 244 13.89 -38.63 10.29
C ALA A 244 13.42 -37.39 9.53
N VAL A 245 12.16 -37.36 9.07
CA VAL A 245 11.58 -36.19 8.40
C VAL A 245 11.55 -34.99 9.36
N LEU A 246 11.01 -35.16 10.57
CA LEU A 246 10.96 -34.08 11.57
C LEU A 246 12.36 -33.57 11.93
N ARG A 247 13.34 -34.47 12.14
CA ARG A 247 14.72 -34.08 12.46
C ARG A 247 15.34 -33.26 11.32
N ARG A 248 15.20 -33.69 10.07
CA ARG A 248 15.73 -32.97 8.91
C ARG A 248 15.06 -31.62 8.73
N ALA A 249 13.74 -31.55 8.91
CA ALA A 249 13.00 -30.29 8.91
C ALA A 249 13.51 -29.34 10.01
N GLY A 250 13.70 -29.86 11.23
CA GLY A 250 14.27 -29.10 12.35
C GLY A 250 15.68 -28.55 12.06
N VAL A 251 16.57 -29.36 11.47
CA VAL A 251 17.91 -28.90 11.05
C VAL A 251 17.82 -27.81 9.99
N ALA A 252 16.96 -27.98 8.97
CA ALA A 252 16.76 -26.97 7.93
C ALA A 252 16.19 -25.67 8.48
N MET A 253 15.25 -25.74 9.43
CA MET A 253 14.71 -24.58 10.14
C MET A 253 15.78 -23.88 10.97
N ALA A 254 16.60 -24.63 11.73
CA ALA A 254 17.68 -24.06 12.54
C ALA A 254 18.74 -23.37 11.67
N ALA A 255 19.14 -23.99 10.55
CA ALA A 255 20.06 -23.40 9.59
C ALA A 255 19.49 -22.11 8.98
N SER A 256 18.21 -22.12 8.60
CA SER A 256 17.54 -20.92 8.06
C SER A 256 17.46 -19.80 9.10
N ALA A 257 17.11 -20.13 10.35
CA ALA A 257 17.09 -19.17 11.45
C ALA A 257 18.47 -18.59 11.72
N LEU A 258 19.53 -19.40 11.69
CA LEU A 258 20.90 -18.93 11.86
C LEU A 258 21.32 -17.96 10.75
N VAL A 259 20.98 -18.27 9.49
CA VAL A 259 21.24 -17.36 8.35
C VAL A 259 20.48 -16.05 8.55
N SER A 260 19.19 -16.10 8.90
CA SER A 260 18.39 -14.89 9.16
C SER A 260 18.94 -14.06 10.32
N LEU A 261 19.30 -14.69 11.45
CA LEU A 261 19.91 -14.01 12.60
C LEU A 261 21.26 -13.38 12.25
N THR A 262 22.05 -14.05 11.41
CA THR A 262 23.32 -13.50 10.91
C THR A 262 23.06 -12.26 10.06
N ILE A 263 22.12 -12.32 9.12
CA ILE A 263 21.72 -11.18 8.29
C ILE A 263 21.26 -10.01 9.16
N LEU A 264 20.40 -10.26 10.16
CA LEU A 264 19.93 -9.22 11.08
C LEU A 264 21.06 -8.65 11.95
N ARG A 265 21.97 -9.49 12.43
CA ARG A 265 23.08 -9.06 13.32
C ARG A 265 24.09 -8.15 12.62
N PHE A 266 24.23 -8.29 11.30
CA PHE A 266 25.17 -7.52 10.47
C PHE A 266 24.49 -6.42 9.65
N ASP A 267 23.23 -6.08 9.95
CA ASP A 267 22.43 -5.11 9.19
C ASP A 267 22.45 -5.40 7.67
N GLY A 268 22.36 -6.70 7.36
CA GLY A 268 22.50 -7.24 6.03
C GLY A 268 23.95 -7.36 5.56
N PHE A 269 24.18 -6.98 4.29
CA PHE A 269 25.48 -7.09 3.61
C PHE A 269 25.85 -5.73 3.01
N ALA A 270 25.98 -4.70 3.85
CA ALA A 270 26.23 -3.32 3.40
C ALA A 270 27.44 -3.18 2.46
N ARG A 271 28.49 -4.01 2.66
CA ARG A 271 29.70 -4.07 1.83
C ARG A 271 29.46 -4.42 0.36
N ARG A 272 28.25 -4.85 -0.03
CA ARG A 272 27.88 -5.06 -1.45
C ARG A 272 27.68 -3.75 -2.21
N TYR A 273 27.58 -2.64 -1.49
CA TYR A 273 27.38 -1.30 -2.02
C TYR A 273 28.65 -0.46 -1.88
N ASN A 274 28.84 0.48 -2.80
CA ASN A 274 29.91 1.48 -2.70
C ASN A 274 29.51 2.63 -1.76
N ASP A 275 30.48 3.48 -1.43
CA ASP A 275 30.28 4.58 -0.47
C ASP A 275 29.19 5.58 -0.93
N ASP A 276 29.09 5.86 -2.24
CA ASP A 276 28.03 6.72 -2.79
C ASP A 276 26.64 6.12 -2.58
N GLN A 277 26.47 4.82 -2.82
CA GLN A 277 25.21 4.10 -2.62
C GLN A 277 24.84 4.03 -1.14
N LEU A 278 25.82 3.84 -0.25
CA LEU A 278 25.60 3.84 1.19
C LEU A 278 25.21 5.24 1.69
N ALA A 279 25.81 6.30 1.16
CA ALA A 279 25.43 7.67 1.46
C ALA A 279 23.97 7.95 1.06
N LEU A 280 23.58 7.54 -0.15
CA LEU A 280 22.19 7.66 -0.62
C LEU A 280 21.22 6.83 0.23
N ALA A 281 21.58 5.60 0.61
CA ALA A 281 20.74 4.72 1.42
C ALA A 281 20.56 5.26 2.85
N SER A 282 21.60 5.84 3.45
CA SER A 282 21.56 6.37 4.81
C SER A 282 20.51 7.47 5.02
N ILE A 283 20.04 8.10 3.93
CA ILE A 283 18.99 9.13 3.96
C ILE A 283 17.63 8.52 4.27
N LEU A 284 17.42 7.25 3.90
CA LEU A 284 16.21 6.49 4.24
C LEU A 284 16.15 6.12 5.73
N ASP A 285 17.29 6.09 6.43
CA ASP A 285 17.36 5.80 7.86
C ASP A 285 17.13 7.04 8.74
N ARG A 286 17.04 8.23 8.13
CA ARG A 286 16.80 9.48 8.87
C ARG A 286 15.33 9.61 9.24
N ASP A 287 15.07 10.09 10.45
CA ASP A 287 13.73 10.40 10.95
C ASP A 287 13.21 11.72 10.34
N GLN A 288 12.77 11.66 9.09
CA GLN A 288 12.20 12.80 8.36
C GLN A 288 10.86 13.26 8.96
N GLU A 289 10.13 12.36 9.63
CA GLU A 289 8.84 12.66 10.25
C GLU A 289 9.00 13.59 11.46
N LYS A 290 10.02 13.35 12.28
CA LYS A 290 10.35 14.25 13.38
C LYS A 290 10.71 15.65 12.87
N ALA A 291 11.42 15.74 11.74
CA ALA A 291 11.69 17.03 11.10
C ALA A 291 10.38 17.74 10.68
N CYS A 292 9.36 16.98 10.29
CA CYS A 292 8.02 17.50 9.96
C CYS A 292 7.13 17.77 11.18
N ARG A 293 7.66 17.68 12.42
CA ARG A 293 6.93 17.84 13.69
C ARG A 293 5.83 16.79 13.90
N ARG A 294 6.10 15.52 13.54
CA ARG A 294 5.19 14.39 13.81
C ARG A 294 4.82 14.29 15.30
N GLY A 295 3.57 13.93 15.57
CA GLY A 295 3.05 13.71 16.92
C GLY A 295 2.69 14.99 17.67
N THR A 296 2.93 16.17 17.07
CA THR A 296 2.48 17.47 17.59
C THR A 296 1.71 18.25 16.53
N CYS A 297 2.37 18.67 15.45
CA CYS A 297 1.76 19.52 14.40
C CYS A 297 1.47 18.78 13.09
N PHE A 298 2.11 17.62 12.93
CA PHE A 298 1.81 16.67 11.86
C PHE A 298 1.21 15.39 12.46
N VAL A 299 -0.09 15.17 12.22
CA VAL A 299 -0.83 14.02 12.73
C VAL A 299 -0.76 12.89 11.70
N VAL A 300 -0.18 11.74 12.08
CA VAL A 300 0.05 10.60 11.19
C VAL A 300 -0.74 9.38 11.62
N GLU A 301 -0.72 9.05 12.91
CA GLU A 301 -1.36 7.84 13.43
C GLU A 301 -2.54 8.16 14.34
N ALA A 302 -3.41 7.18 14.58
CA ALA A 302 -4.59 7.34 15.43
C ALA A 302 -4.26 7.73 16.89
N GLY A 303 -3.03 7.48 17.34
CA GLY A 303 -2.53 7.87 18.66
C GLY A 303 -2.00 9.31 18.73
N ASP A 304 -1.67 9.92 17.59
CA ASP A 304 -1.16 11.28 17.53
C ASP A 304 -2.27 12.27 17.87
N ARG A 305 -1.93 13.35 18.59
CA ARG A 305 -2.85 14.43 18.91
C ARG A 305 -2.29 15.74 18.39
N PHE A 306 -3.12 16.47 17.66
CA PHE A 306 -2.78 17.83 17.26
C PHE A 306 -2.74 18.75 18.48
N ASP A 307 -1.56 19.29 18.77
CA ASP A 307 -1.36 20.24 19.86
C ASP A 307 -1.58 21.66 19.35
N LYS A 308 -2.82 22.13 19.44
CA LYS A 308 -3.21 23.45 18.95
C LYS A 308 -2.35 24.57 19.55
N ASP A 309 -2.02 24.48 20.84
CA ASP A 309 -1.32 25.56 21.55
C ASP A 309 0.16 25.62 21.18
N ALA A 310 0.77 24.49 20.82
CA ALA A 310 2.15 24.44 20.34
C ALA A 310 2.31 24.68 18.83
N CYS A 311 1.25 24.44 18.05
CA CYS A 311 1.31 24.43 16.59
C CYS A 311 0.70 25.67 15.93
N LEU A 312 -0.21 26.36 16.64
CA LEU A 312 -0.87 27.59 16.23
C LEU A 312 -0.55 28.71 17.23
N ALA A 313 0.74 28.95 17.44
CA ALA A 313 1.32 29.67 18.56
C ALA A 313 1.88 31.05 18.21
N SER A 314 1.67 31.56 16.98
CA SER A 314 2.10 32.90 16.59
C SER A 314 1.69 33.96 17.62
N ASP A 315 2.68 34.69 18.14
CA ASP A 315 2.51 35.69 19.20
C ASP A 315 2.33 37.13 18.65
N GLY A 316 2.48 37.29 17.34
CA GLY A 316 2.30 38.56 16.62
C GLY A 316 3.56 39.43 16.58
N ALA A 317 4.73 38.90 16.98
CA ALA A 317 6.00 39.61 16.83
C ALA A 317 6.43 39.74 15.36
N ARG A 318 6.09 38.77 14.51
CA ARG A 318 6.30 38.77 13.06
C ARG A 318 4.99 38.49 12.32
N PRO A 319 4.93 38.76 11.00
CA PRO A 319 3.81 38.30 10.18
C PRO A 319 3.62 36.78 10.33
N SER A 320 2.37 36.37 10.51
CA SER A 320 2.01 34.97 10.74
C SER A 320 1.85 34.22 9.42
N LEU A 321 2.45 33.03 9.32
CA LEU A 321 2.36 32.14 8.17
C LEU A 321 1.83 30.79 8.64
N LEU A 322 0.63 30.42 8.17
CA LEU A 322 0.03 29.13 8.44
C LEU A 322 0.27 28.17 7.27
N LEU A 323 0.98 27.07 7.54
CA LEU A 323 1.10 25.92 6.64
C LEU A 323 0.01 24.90 6.93
N ALA A 324 -0.85 24.62 5.94
CA ALA A 324 -1.95 23.67 6.08
C ALA A 324 -2.01 22.65 4.93
N GLY A 325 -2.28 21.38 5.27
CA GLY A 325 -2.42 20.31 4.27
C GLY A 325 -2.04 18.92 4.76
N ASP A 326 -1.63 18.07 3.83
CA ASP A 326 -1.25 16.69 4.15
C ASP A 326 0.25 16.54 4.47
N SER A 327 0.80 15.34 4.25
CA SER A 327 2.22 15.05 4.39
C SER A 327 3.11 15.83 3.41
N VAL A 328 2.59 16.25 2.24
CA VAL A 328 3.31 17.11 1.30
C VAL A 328 3.34 18.55 1.82
N ALA A 329 2.31 19.02 2.52
CA ALA A 329 2.43 20.27 3.26
C ALA A 329 3.45 20.14 4.40
N ALA A 330 3.38 19.05 5.17
CA ALA A 330 4.25 18.83 6.32
C ALA A 330 5.74 18.80 5.94
N HIS A 331 6.10 18.24 4.78
CA HIS A 331 7.50 18.20 4.33
C HIS A 331 8.09 19.58 3.99
N LEU A 332 7.28 20.63 3.88
CA LEU A 332 7.74 22.01 3.66
C LEU A 332 8.14 22.68 4.98
N SER A 333 7.70 22.13 6.12
CA SER A 333 7.92 22.72 7.44
C SER A 333 9.40 22.91 7.80
N PRO A 334 10.32 21.95 7.58
CA PRO A 334 11.74 22.14 7.85
C PRO A 334 12.34 23.32 7.05
N GLY A 335 12.02 23.41 5.76
CA GLY A 335 12.48 24.50 4.90
C GLY A 335 11.87 25.85 5.29
N LEU A 336 10.59 25.89 5.68
CA LEU A 336 9.93 27.11 6.15
C LEU A 336 10.57 27.60 7.46
N ALA A 337 10.82 26.69 8.41
CA ALA A 337 11.49 27.05 9.66
C ALA A 337 12.92 27.56 9.44
N ALA A 338 13.64 27.01 8.45
CA ALA A 338 15.01 27.39 8.14
C ALA A 338 15.13 28.69 7.32
N VAL A 339 14.21 28.92 6.38
CA VAL A 339 14.34 29.99 5.38
C VAL A 339 13.36 31.14 5.60
N ALA A 340 12.12 30.87 6.03
CA ALA A 340 11.09 31.90 6.25
C ALA A 340 11.19 32.53 7.65
N THR A 341 12.41 32.86 8.10
CA THR A 341 12.69 33.38 9.45
C THR A 341 12.07 34.77 9.73
N ASP A 342 11.57 35.45 8.71
CA ASP A 342 10.83 36.70 8.86
C ASP A 342 9.35 36.48 9.25
N TYR A 343 8.88 35.24 9.30
CA TYR A 343 7.51 34.89 9.68
C TYR A 343 7.46 34.10 11.00
N ASP A 344 6.33 34.21 11.71
CA ASP A 344 5.95 33.25 12.74
C ASP A 344 5.23 32.07 12.07
N LEU A 345 5.86 30.89 12.14
CA LEU A 345 5.38 29.69 11.44
C LEU A 345 4.41 28.89 12.31
N ASP A 346 3.15 28.89 11.89
CA ASP A 346 2.11 27.97 12.35
C ASP A 346 1.99 26.78 11.39
N GLN A 347 1.66 25.60 11.92
CA GLN A 347 1.51 24.38 11.12
C GLN A 347 0.29 23.58 11.57
N ALA A 348 -0.57 23.22 10.61
CA ALA A 348 -1.70 22.32 10.83
C ALA A 348 -1.76 21.29 9.70
N THR A 349 -1.18 20.12 9.93
CA THR A 349 -1.03 19.10 8.89
C THR A 349 -1.49 17.72 9.35
N MET A 350 -2.16 16.98 8.46
CA MET A 350 -2.67 15.64 8.77
C MET A 350 -2.52 14.69 7.58
N VAL A 351 -1.99 13.51 7.84
CA VAL A 351 -1.59 12.56 6.80
C VAL A 351 -2.70 12.21 5.82
N GLY A 352 -2.39 12.38 4.54
CA GLY A 352 -3.30 12.16 3.42
C GLY A 352 -4.54 13.04 3.37
N CYS A 353 -4.76 13.99 4.29
CA CYS A 353 -5.94 14.84 4.32
C CYS A 353 -5.70 16.12 3.49
N ARG A 354 -6.53 16.35 2.46
CA ARG A 354 -6.45 17.57 1.63
C ARG A 354 -7.02 18.79 2.39
N PRO A 355 -6.44 19.99 2.23
CA PRO A 355 -6.90 21.17 2.95
C PRO A 355 -8.12 21.82 2.29
N TYR A 356 -9.25 21.10 2.25
CA TYR A 356 -10.55 21.61 1.80
C TYR A 356 -11.68 21.25 2.77
N LEU A 357 -12.78 22.00 2.68
CA LEU A 357 -13.95 21.89 3.57
C LEU A 357 -14.92 20.79 3.14
N GLY A 358 -15.53 20.12 4.13
CA GLY A 358 -16.79 19.36 4.01
C GLY A 358 -16.87 18.19 3.01
N ASN A 359 -15.77 17.81 2.36
CA ASN A 359 -15.79 16.89 1.21
C ASN A 359 -14.82 15.70 1.31
N ASP A 360 -14.08 15.53 2.42
CA ASP A 360 -13.21 14.35 2.58
C ASP A 360 -14.04 13.14 3.05
N PRO A 361 -13.93 11.97 2.39
CA PRO A 361 -14.64 10.75 2.81
C PRO A 361 -14.27 10.29 4.21
N ARG A 362 -13.11 10.70 4.75
CA ARG A 362 -12.70 10.46 6.13
C ARG A 362 -13.17 11.62 7.01
N LEU A 363 -14.09 11.31 7.91
CA LEU A 363 -14.64 12.26 8.87
C LEU A 363 -13.58 12.97 9.72
N SER A 364 -12.45 12.31 10.00
CA SER A 364 -11.32 12.92 10.73
C SER A 364 -10.67 14.06 9.93
N CYS A 365 -10.49 13.89 8.62
CA CYS A 365 -9.94 14.92 7.74
C CYS A 365 -10.90 16.11 7.62
N SER A 366 -12.19 15.85 7.37
CA SER A 366 -13.20 16.91 7.31
C SER A 366 -13.21 17.71 8.60
N ARG A 367 -13.36 17.06 9.77
CA ARG A 367 -13.38 17.76 11.06
C ARG A 367 -12.12 18.57 11.31
N PHE A 368 -10.95 18.04 10.97
CA PHE A 368 -9.68 18.73 11.17
C PHE A 368 -9.62 20.04 10.37
N PHE A 369 -9.92 19.98 9.08
CA PHE A 369 -9.87 21.17 8.22
C PHE A 369 -11.08 22.08 8.36
N ASP A 370 -12.26 21.57 8.71
CA ASP A 370 -13.43 22.39 9.04
C ASP A 370 -13.11 23.23 10.28
N THR A 371 -12.60 22.64 11.37
CA THR A 371 -12.19 23.42 12.56
C THR A 371 -11.05 24.40 12.25
N LEU A 372 -10.09 24.03 11.41
CA LEU A 372 -8.98 24.93 11.05
C LEU A 372 -9.45 26.10 10.16
N LEU A 373 -10.06 25.80 9.02
CA LEU A 373 -10.37 26.76 7.96
C LEU A 373 -11.68 27.53 8.20
N ASP A 374 -12.67 26.94 8.88
CA ASP A 374 -13.95 27.61 9.16
C ASP A 374 -14.00 28.30 10.53
N GLU A 375 -13.23 27.84 11.51
CA GLU A 375 -13.24 28.43 12.86
C GLU A 375 -11.98 29.24 13.16
N TRP A 376 -10.79 28.64 13.01
CA TRP A 376 -9.54 29.28 13.45
C TRP A 376 -9.05 30.36 12.49
N VAL A 377 -8.98 30.08 11.18
CA VAL A 377 -8.48 31.03 10.17
C VAL A 377 -9.28 32.34 10.17
N PRO A 378 -10.63 32.34 10.20
CA PRO A 378 -11.39 33.58 10.24
C PRO A 378 -11.20 34.40 11.53
N GLN A 379 -10.89 33.75 12.65
CA GLN A 379 -10.66 34.39 13.95
C GLN A 379 -9.26 34.99 14.07
N LYS A 380 -8.24 34.25 13.64
CA LYS A 380 -6.83 34.65 13.79
C LYS A 380 -6.29 35.44 12.62
N ARG A 381 -6.83 35.22 11.41
CA ARG A 381 -6.45 35.88 10.15
C ARG A 381 -4.93 35.89 9.94
N PRO A 382 -4.30 34.73 9.67
CA PRO A 382 -2.88 34.69 9.39
C PRO A 382 -2.53 35.61 8.21
N ASP A 383 -1.36 36.24 8.23
CA ASP A 383 -0.92 37.15 7.15
C ASP A 383 -0.70 36.40 5.83
N LEU A 384 -0.37 35.11 5.92
CA LEU A 384 -0.23 34.22 4.77
C LEU A 384 -0.74 32.81 5.12
N LEU A 385 -1.67 32.28 4.31
CA LEU A 385 -2.12 30.90 4.37
C LEU A 385 -1.53 30.11 3.19
N LEU A 386 -0.68 29.13 3.48
CA LEU A 386 -0.14 28.18 2.50
C LEU A 386 -0.95 26.89 2.53
N LEU A 387 -1.61 26.58 1.42
CA LEU A 387 -2.32 25.31 1.22
C LEU A 387 -1.49 24.42 0.29
N ALA A 388 -1.09 23.24 0.77
CA ALA A 388 -0.30 22.29 -0.01
C ALA A 388 -0.88 20.87 0.10
N GLY A 389 -0.63 20.05 -0.92
CA GLY A 389 -1.15 18.70 -0.95
C GLY A 389 -0.53 17.80 -2.02
N ASN A 390 -0.54 16.49 -1.79
CA ASN A 390 -0.38 15.48 -2.84
C ASN A 390 -1.60 15.41 -3.80
N TRP A 391 -1.89 16.53 -4.48
CA TRP A 391 -3.11 16.75 -5.28
C TRP A 391 -3.43 15.65 -6.28
N ILE A 392 -4.73 15.35 -6.44
CA ILE A 392 -5.28 14.57 -7.55
C ILE A 392 -6.33 15.38 -8.30
N ALA A 393 -6.65 14.97 -9.54
CA ALA A 393 -7.60 15.70 -10.39
C ALA A 393 -8.98 15.93 -9.73
N SER A 394 -9.47 14.97 -8.93
CA SER A 394 -10.76 15.11 -8.23
C SER A 394 -10.77 16.13 -7.09
N ASP A 395 -9.61 16.63 -6.66
CA ASP A 395 -9.51 17.63 -5.58
C ASP A 395 -9.85 19.05 -6.06
N ALA A 396 -9.86 19.30 -7.38
CA ALA A 396 -10.07 20.62 -7.96
C ALA A 396 -11.38 21.28 -7.51
N GLU A 397 -12.49 20.55 -7.53
CA GLU A 397 -13.81 21.12 -7.19
C GLU A 397 -14.00 21.34 -5.68
N PRO A 398 -13.65 20.39 -4.78
CA PRO A 398 -13.63 20.66 -3.34
C PRO A 398 -12.73 21.84 -2.95
N LEU A 399 -11.57 21.97 -3.60
CA LEU A 399 -10.66 23.09 -3.39
C LEU A 399 -11.29 24.42 -3.81
N ARG A 400 -11.98 24.47 -4.95
CA ARG A 400 -12.68 25.68 -5.43
C ARG A 400 -13.61 26.26 -4.36
N GLY A 401 -14.51 25.43 -3.82
CA GLY A 401 -15.46 25.89 -2.80
C GLY A 401 -14.76 26.41 -1.53
N THR A 402 -13.60 25.83 -1.18
CA THR A 402 -12.79 26.31 -0.05
C THR A 402 -12.16 27.66 -0.34
N LEU A 403 -11.56 27.82 -1.52
CA LEU A 403 -10.91 29.06 -1.92
C LEU A 403 -11.90 30.22 -2.10
N GLU A 404 -13.09 29.96 -2.63
CA GLU A 404 -14.16 30.96 -2.72
C GLU A 404 -14.55 31.51 -1.34
N LYS A 405 -14.64 30.63 -0.33
CA LYS A 405 -14.92 31.04 1.06
C LYS A 405 -13.78 31.84 1.67
N LEU A 406 -12.53 31.41 1.47
CA LEU A 406 -11.35 32.13 1.95
C LEU A 406 -11.24 33.51 1.28
N ALA A 407 -11.49 33.60 -0.03
CA ALA A 407 -11.51 34.83 -0.79
C ALA A 407 -12.59 35.81 -0.28
N ALA A 408 -13.78 35.30 0.06
CA ALA A 408 -14.85 36.11 0.67
C ALA A 408 -14.47 36.71 2.03
N SER A 409 -13.51 36.10 2.75
CA SER A 409 -12.96 36.64 4.00
C SER A 409 -11.73 37.54 3.81
N HIS A 410 -11.30 37.76 2.56
CA HIS A 410 -10.06 38.44 2.17
C HIS A 410 -8.79 37.80 2.76
N GLN A 411 -8.79 36.47 2.95
CA GLN A 411 -7.63 35.75 3.44
C GLN A 411 -6.57 35.63 2.33
N ALA A 412 -5.36 36.15 2.57
CA ALA A 412 -4.23 35.99 1.67
C ALA A 412 -3.82 34.51 1.60
N THR A 413 -4.15 33.87 0.47
CA THR A 413 -4.01 32.42 0.30
C THR A 413 -3.09 32.12 -0.89
N VAL A 414 -2.12 31.24 -0.65
CA VAL A 414 -1.23 30.68 -1.67
C VAL A 414 -1.47 29.18 -1.72
N VAL A 415 -1.84 28.68 -2.90
CA VAL A 415 -1.94 27.24 -3.19
C VAL A 415 -0.62 26.79 -3.81
N VAL A 416 0.02 25.81 -3.17
CA VAL A 416 1.25 25.18 -3.64
C VAL A 416 0.87 23.96 -4.48
N GLY A 417 1.32 23.95 -5.73
CA GLY A 417 1.08 22.88 -6.70
C GLY A 417 1.75 21.54 -6.33
N PRO A 418 1.46 20.48 -7.08
CA PRO A 418 2.00 19.15 -6.82
C PRO A 418 3.52 19.12 -6.94
N MET A 419 4.15 18.36 -6.04
CA MET A 419 5.55 17.97 -6.15
C MET A 419 5.77 16.97 -7.30
N PRO A 420 6.95 16.97 -7.96
CA PRO A 420 7.36 15.88 -8.83
C PRO A 420 7.23 14.51 -8.15
N GLN A 421 6.55 13.57 -8.80
CA GLN A 421 6.37 12.21 -8.28
C GLN A 421 6.97 11.20 -9.22
N TYR A 422 7.53 10.14 -8.63
CA TYR A 422 8.23 9.10 -9.35
C TYR A 422 7.60 7.72 -9.09
N ASP A 423 7.64 6.81 -10.05
CA ASP A 423 7.17 5.42 -9.88
C ASP A 423 7.99 4.63 -8.84
N SER A 424 9.19 5.13 -8.52
CA SER A 424 10.07 4.59 -7.48
C SER A 424 10.79 5.72 -6.74
N SER A 425 11.20 5.47 -5.50
CA SER A 425 11.87 6.51 -4.70
C SER A 425 13.19 6.95 -5.36
N PRO A 426 13.47 8.26 -5.46
CA PRO A 426 14.72 8.76 -6.03
C PRO A 426 15.98 8.18 -5.39
N PRO A 427 16.12 8.01 -4.05
CA PRO A 427 17.31 7.39 -3.49
C PRO A 427 17.57 5.98 -4.06
N ARG A 428 16.50 5.22 -4.32
CA ARG A 428 16.60 3.92 -4.98
C ARG A 428 17.03 4.09 -6.44
N LEU A 429 16.35 4.94 -7.21
CA LEU A 429 16.67 5.16 -8.64
C LEU A 429 18.13 5.59 -8.83
N LEU A 430 18.60 6.49 -7.96
CA LEU A 430 19.96 7.02 -7.96
C LEU A 430 21.00 6.01 -7.45
N SER A 431 20.60 4.99 -6.69
CA SER A 431 21.51 3.94 -6.22
C SER A 431 21.92 2.95 -7.32
N PHE A 432 21.21 2.89 -8.46
CA PHE A 432 21.51 1.96 -9.55
C PHE A 432 21.99 2.69 -10.83
N GLY A 433 23.20 2.37 -11.30
CA GLY A 433 23.78 2.91 -12.53
C GLY A 433 24.87 3.98 -12.32
N THR A 434 25.42 4.50 -13.41
CA THR A 434 26.43 5.57 -13.42
C THR A 434 25.77 6.96 -13.56
N GLY A 435 26.52 8.05 -13.36
CA GLY A 435 25.96 9.43 -13.29
C GLY A 435 24.89 9.77 -14.34
N PRO A 436 25.18 9.68 -15.66
CA PRO A 436 24.20 9.95 -16.71
C PRO A 436 23.00 8.99 -16.69
N ASP A 437 23.23 7.72 -16.37
CA ASP A 437 22.17 6.70 -16.27
C ASP A 437 21.20 7.00 -15.12
N ARG A 438 21.69 7.56 -14.01
CA ARG A 438 20.88 7.89 -12.83
C ARG A 438 19.86 8.98 -13.14
N ALA A 439 20.29 10.06 -13.80
CA ALA A 439 19.41 11.16 -14.17
C ALA A 439 18.38 10.74 -15.22
N ALA A 440 18.82 9.99 -16.25
CA ALA A 440 17.91 9.44 -17.26
C ALA A 440 16.87 8.50 -16.66
N ARG A 441 17.26 7.66 -15.69
CA ARG A 441 16.36 6.74 -14.99
C ARG A 441 15.34 7.47 -14.12
N ALA A 442 15.77 8.51 -13.40
CA ALA A 442 14.84 9.33 -12.63
C ALA A 442 13.83 10.03 -13.55
N ARG A 443 14.27 10.56 -14.69
CA ARG A 443 13.39 11.18 -15.69
C ARG A 443 12.39 10.18 -16.26
N ALA A 444 12.82 8.96 -16.60
CA ALA A 444 11.95 7.93 -17.13
C ALA A 444 10.90 7.43 -16.12
N ALA A 445 11.15 7.60 -14.82
CA ALA A 445 10.24 7.21 -13.75
C ALA A 445 9.29 8.36 -13.33
N LEU A 446 9.37 9.53 -13.96
CA LEU A 446 8.59 10.71 -13.58
C LEU A 446 7.13 10.57 -14.05
N ASN A 447 6.17 10.86 -13.17
CA ASN A 447 4.76 10.80 -13.51
C ASN A 447 4.33 12.04 -14.31
N GLU A 448 4.21 11.89 -15.63
CA GLU A 448 3.82 12.97 -16.55
C GLU A 448 2.38 13.47 -16.33
N ASN A 449 1.49 12.69 -15.71
CA ASN A 449 0.11 13.13 -15.44
C ASN A 449 0.04 14.31 -14.46
N LEU A 450 1.12 14.60 -13.74
CA LEU A 450 1.17 15.67 -12.76
C LEU A 450 1.02 17.05 -13.38
N TRP A 451 1.48 17.28 -14.61
CA TRP A 451 1.30 18.57 -15.29
C TRP A 451 -0.17 18.89 -15.58
N ARG A 452 -0.97 17.86 -15.87
CA ARG A 452 -2.43 18.04 -16.01
C ARG A 452 -3.05 18.45 -14.67
N ILE A 453 -2.68 17.77 -13.59
CA ILE A 453 -3.17 18.08 -12.24
C ILE A 453 -2.74 19.48 -11.81
N ASP A 454 -1.47 19.84 -12.04
CA ASP A 454 -0.92 21.17 -11.76
C ASP A 454 -1.68 22.27 -12.49
N ALA A 455 -1.99 22.07 -13.78
CA ALA A 455 -2.78 23.01 -14.55
C ALA A 455 -4.22 23.15 -14.00
N GLU A 456 -4.88 22.04 -13.66
CA GLU A 456 -6.24 22.04 -13.11
C GLU A 456 -6.32 22.76 -11.76
N ILE A 457 -5.43 22.44 -10.82
CA ILE A 457 -5.36 23.09 -9.50
C ILE A 457 -4.97 24.57 -9.65
N GLY A 458 -4.02 24.89 -10.53
CA GLY A 458 -3.61 26.25 -10.80
C GLY A 458 -4.74 27.11 -11.39
N GLU A 459 -5.58 26.54 -12.24
CA GLU A 459 -6.75 27.23 -12.77
C GLU A 459 -7.80 27.51 -11.68
N VAL A 460 -8.06 26.55 -10.80
CA VAL A 460 -8.95 26.74 -9.63
C VAL A 460 -8.43 27.85 -8.73
N ALA A 461 -7.13 27.84 -8.41
CA ALA A 461 -6.52 28.86 -7.55
C ALA A 461 -6.62 30.26 -8.18
N ARG A 462 -6.24 30.41 -9.46
CA ARG A 462 -6.28 31.70 -10.15
C ARG A 462 -7.71 32.23 -10.34
N SER A 463 -8.67 31.37 -10.70
CA SER A 463 -10.07 31.76 -10.91
C SER A 463 -10.78 32.22 -9.63
N THR A 464 -10.30 31.81 -8.46
CA THR A 464 -10.83 32.19 -7.14
C THR A 464 -10.07 33.36 -6.49
N GLY A 465 -9.03 33.88 -7.16
CA GLY A 465 -8.22 35.00 -6.67
C GLY A 465 -7.12 34.60 -5.68
N ALA A 466 -6.90 33.31 -5.44
CA ALA A 466 -5.75 32.81 -4.69
C ALA A 466 -4.48 32.86 -5.55
N PHE A 467 -3.32 33.02 -4.90
CA PHE A 467 -2.03 32.89 -5.58
C PHE A 467 -1.72 31.41 -5.81
N TYR A 468 -1.11 31.09 -6.96
CA TYR A 468 -0.70 29.73 -7.28
C TYR A 468 0.80 29.64 -7.52
N ILE A 469 1.41 28.57 -7.02
CA ILE A 469 2.82 28.26 -7.25
C ILE A 469 2.93 26.84 -7.82
N SER A 470 3.21 26.73 -9.11
CA SER A 470 3.57 25.45 -9.73
C SER A 470 4.98 25.04 -9.28
N LEU A 471 5.06 24.01 -8.43
CA LEU A 471 6.36 23.41 -8.10
C LEU A 471 6.95 22.67 -9.30
N LEU A 472 6.12 22.11 -10.18
CA LEU A 472 6.58 21.47 -11.40
C LEU A 472 7.28 22.44 -12.34
N ASP A 473 6.68 23.60 -12.64
CA ASP A 473 7.32 24.59 -13.52
C ASP A 473 8.54 25.24 -12.86
N MET A 474 8.52 25.37 -11.54
CA MET A 474 9.64 25.93 -10.79
C MET A 474 10.85 24.99 -10.75
N LEU A 475 10.61 23.70 -10.54
CA LEU A 475 11.66 22.70 -10.34
C LEU A 475 12.06 22.01 -11.63
N CYS A 476 11.13 21.82 -12.56
CA CYS A 476 11.31 20.96 -13.74
C CYS A 476 11.17 21.74 -15.07
N PRO A 477 12.00 22.77 -15.31
CA PRO A 477 11.95 23.47 -16.59
C PRO A 477 12.21 22.47 -17.73
N SER A 478 11.35 22.49 -18.76
CA SER A 478 11.43 21.56 -19.90
C SER A 478 11.35 20.06 -19.53
N GLY A 479 10.72 19.73 -18.39
CA GLY A 479 10.55 18.36 -17.93
C GLY A 479 11.79 17.73 -17.32
N GLU A 480 12.80 18.53 -16.95
CA GLU A 480 14.02 18.08 -16.26
C GLU A 480 13.97 18.46 -14.79
N CYS A 481 13.58 17.52 -13.94
CA CYS A 481 13.51 17.74 -12.49
C CYS A 481 14.86 17.50 -11.79
N PRO A 482 15.25 18.34 -10.81
CA PRO A 482 16.38 18.07 -9.95
C PRO A 482 16.12 16.82 -9.11
N THR A 483 17.12 15.94 -9.06
CA THR A 483 17.07 14.71 -8.27
C THR A 483 17.86 14.81 -6.97
N TYR A 484 18.70 15.83 -6.83
CA TYR A 484 19.55 16.10 -5.67
C TYR A 484 19.26 17.48 -5.10
N ALA A 485 19.18 17.59 -3.78
CA ALA A 485 19.20 18.85 -3.05
C ALA A 485 20.63 19.40 -2.92
N ARG A 486 21.58 18.49 -2.64
CA ARG A 486 23.03 18.75 -2.49
C ARG A 486 23.79 17.55 -3.06
N PRO A 487 25.13 17.64 -3.30
CA PRO A 487 25.91 16.47 -3.71
C PRO A 487 25.65 15.27 -2.80
N ASN A 488 25.25 14.13 -3.39
CA ASN A 488 24.89 12.89 -2.68
C ASN A 488 23.71 12.97 -1.70
N VAL A 489 22.91 14.04 -1.73
CA VAL A 489 21.66 14.16 -0.96
C VAL A 489 20.48 14.28 -1.93
N PRO A 490 19.65 13.24 -2.10
CA PRO A 490 18.46 13.29 -2.93
C PRO A 490 17.52 14.39 -2.49
N LEU A 491 16.82 14.98 -3.46
CA LEU A 491 15.81 15.99 -3.20
C LEU A 491 14.64 15.40 -2.41
N GLN A 492 14.26 14.15 -2.72
CA GLN A 492 13.16 13.42 -2.10
C GLN A 492 13.67 12.10 -1.50
N PHE A 493 13.12 11.69 -0.35
CA PHE A 493 13.49 10.42 0.28
C PHE A 493 12.57 9.26 -0.17
N ASP A 494 11.34 9.55 -0.56
CA ASP A 494 10.42 8.59 -1.16
C ASP A 494 9.91 9.08 -2.52
N TYR A 495 8.79 8.53 -2.99
CA TYR A 495 8.26 8.87 -4.31
C TYR A 495 7.80 10.34 -4.48
N VAL A 496 7.56 11.09 -3.39
CA VAL A 496 7.02 12.47 -3.43
C VAL A 496 7.57 13.40 -2.33
N HIS A 497 8.00 12.88 -1.19
CA HIS A 497 8.36 13.68 -0.02
C HIS A 497 9.81 14.14 -0.03
N LEU A 498 10.00 15.43 0.28
CA LEU A 498 11.31 16.08 0.34
C LEU A 498 12.15 15.59 1.52
N THR A 499 13.45 15.43 1.29
CA THR A 499 14.42 15.40 2.40
C THR A 499 14.42 16.75 3.12
N THR A 500 14.93 16.81 4.35
CA THR A 500 15.11 18.10 5.06
C THR A 500 15.87 19.11 4.20
N GLU A 501 16.98 18.70 3.56
CA GLU A 501 17.75 19.55 2.65
C GLU A 501 16.97 19.89 1.37
N GLY A 502 16.17 18.97 0.86
CA GLY A 502 15.27 19.25 -0.26
C GLY A 502 14.20 20.28 0.08
N SER A 503 13.66 20.21 1.30
CA SER A 503 12.72 21.19 1.85
C SER A 503 13.32 22.59 1.86
N GLU A 504 14.55 22.75 2.36
CA GLU A 504 15.26 24.03 2.34
C GLU A 504 15.41 24.60 0.92
N VAL A 505 15.83 23.77 -0.05
CA VAL A 505 16.04 24.19 -1.44
C VAL A 505 14.73 24.59 -2.12
N VAL A 506 13.68 23.78 -1.98
CA VAL A 506 12.38 24.04 -2.60
C VAL A 506 11.71 25.24 -1.96
N VAL A 507 11.67 25.30 -0.63
CA VAL A 507 11.05 26.41 0.10
C VAL A 507 11.79 27.72 -0.16
N GLY A 508 13.12 27.73 -0.27
CA GLY A 508 13.86 28.93 -0.62
C GLY A 508 13.40 29.53 -1.95
N LYS A 509 13.35 28.71 -3.01
CA LYS A 509 12.83 29.15 -4.33
C LYS A 509 11.36 29.55 -4.27
N MET A 510 10.55 28.87 -3.47
CA MET A 510 9.12 29.16 -3.30
C MET A 510 8.91 30.52 -2.62
N MET A 511 9.62 30.80 -1.52
CA MET A 511 9.49 32.04 -0.74
C MET A 511 10.01 33.25 -1.50
N GLU A 512 11.06 33.10 -2.32
CA GLU A 512 11.50 34.14 -3.26
C GLU A 512 10.35 34.55 -4.21
N ARG A 513 9.66 33.57 -4.80
CA ARG A 513 8.50 33.83 -5.68
C ARG A 513 7.32 34.43 -4.94
N ILE A 514 6.99 33.94 -3.75
CA ILE A 514 5.91 34.51 -2.91
C ILE A 514 6.20 35.99 -2.63
N THR A 515 7.45 36.30 -2.26
CA THR A 515 7.85 37.67 -1.95
C THR A 515 7.75 38.57 -3.17
N ALA A 516 8.21 38.10 -4.34
CA ALA A 516 8.12 38.84 -5.60
C ALA A 516 6.65 39.07 -6.04
N LEU A 517 5.79 38.05 -5.91
CA LEU A 517 4.35 38.15 -6.19
C LEU A 517 3.68 39.20 -5.29
N ARG A 518 3.99 39.21 -3.99
CA ARG A 518 3.44 40.18 -3.04
C ARG A 518 3.93 41.61 -3.27
N ARG A 519 5.13 41.79 -3.83
CA ARG A 519 5.66 43.10 -4.23
C ARG A 519 5.11 43.58 -5.59
N GLY A 520 4.34 42.76 -6.30
CA GLY A 520 3.85 43.08 -7.64
C GLY A 520 4.94 43.04 -8.73
N GLU A 521 6.10 42.43 -8.43
CA GLU A 521 7.24 42.31 -9.35
C GLU A 521 7.01 41.21 -10.39
N VAL A 522 6.10 40.28 -10.11
CA VAL A 522 5.71 39.17 -10.99
C VAL A 522 4.19 39.11 -11.05
N SER A 523 3.63 38.97 -12.26
CA SER A 523 2.19 38.80 -12.44
C SER A 523 1.75 37.40 -11.98
N SER A 524 0.64 37.29 -11.27
CA SER A 524 -0.01 36.01 -10.93
C SER A 524 -0.41 35.19 -12.16
N ALA A 525 -0.39 35.80 -13.35
CA ALA A 525 -0.71 35.17 -14.63
C ALA A 525 0.50 34.58 -15.38
N VAL A 526 1.74 34.78 -14.92
CA VAL A 526 2.93 34.40 -15.71
C VAL A 526 3.83 33.44 -14.94
N ALA A 527 3.51 32.16 -15.09
CA ALA A 527 4.49 31.08 -15.06
C ALA A 527 3.94 29.95 -15.95
N SER A 528 4.09 30.11 -17.25
CA SER A 528 4.05 29.02 -18.23
C SER A 528 5.04 29.42 -19.33
N PRO A 529 5.97 28.54 -19.73
CA PRO A 529 6.42 28.50 -21.12
C PRO A 529 5.25 28.10 -22.04
#